data_AF-A0A934DS77-F1
#
_entry.id   AF-A0A934DS77-F1
#
_cell.length_a   1.000
_cell.length_b   1.000
_cell.length_c   1.000
_cell.angle_alpha   90.00
_cell.angle_beta   90.00
_cell.angle_gamma   90.00
#
_symmetry.space_group_name_H-M   'P 1'
#
loop_
_entity.id
_entity.type
_entity.pdbx_description
1 polymer ?
#
loop_
_entity_poly.entity_id
_entity_poly.type
_entity_poly.pdbx_seq_one_letter_code
_entity_poly.pdbx_strand_id
1 'polypeptide(L)'
;MRHARTLPWKWGLFAAAWSLCILAGVAWLKGTVPERTSPLLATLSASEPFHVLAHSVLYGTLAASFLRLLRRPTIAVLSTVLVGAVQEKLQVIFAGRGMGEPELFDLAVDCAAAMIAVLACAWMDRRPVTDQAR
;
A
#
# COMPACT_ATOMS: atom_id res chain seq x y z
N MET A 1 2.27 -4.65 33.26
CA MET A 1 3.10 -4.96 32.08
C MET A 1 3.18 -3.71 31.23
N ARG A 2 4.37 -3.10 31.10
CA ARG A 2 4.56 -1.92 30.23
C ARG A 2 4.48 -2.43 28.80
N HIS A 3 3.43 -2.07 28.05
CA HIS A 3 3.42 -2.23 26.60
C HIS A 3 4.75 -1.70 26.09
N ALA A 4 5.60 -2.57 25.53
CA ALA A 4 6.84 -2.16 24.90
C ALA A 4 6.47 -1.10 23.86
N ARG A 5 6.74 0.17 24.17
CA ARG A 5 6.49 1.27 23.25
C ARG A 5 7.41 1.02 22.07
N THR A 6 6.87 0.41 21.02
CA THR A 6 7.59 0.30 19.76
C THR A 6 7.97 1.72 19.37
N LEU A 7 9.28 1.93 19.17
CA LEU A 7 9.79 3.26 18.89
C LEU A 7 9.21 3.71 17.54
N PRO A 8 8.56 4.88 17.48
CA PRO A 8 7.82 5.33 16.29
C PRO A 8 8.69 5.42 15.04
N TRP A 9 10.02 5.60 15.19
CA TRP A 9 10.96 5.65 14.08
C TRP A 9 11.02 4.36 13.26
N LYS A 10 10.76 3.18 13.85
CA LYS A 10 10.77 1.91 13.10
C LYS A 10 9.66 1.88 12.05
N TRP A 11 8.47 2.35 12.43
CA TRP A 11 7.33 2.47 11.52
C TRP A 11 7.54 3.57 10.49
N GLY A 12 8.22 4.66 10.89
CA GLY A 12 8.62 5.73 9.97
C GLY A 12 9.58 5.23 8.89
N LEU A 13 10.65 4.54 9.28
CA LEU A 13 11.60 3.94 8.34
C LEU A 13 10.93 2.89 7.45
N PHE A 14 10.09 2.03 8.03
CA PHE A 14 9.37 1.04 7.25
C PHE A 14 8.45 1.69 6.22
N ALA A 15 7.60 2.65 6.64
CA ALA A 15 6.69 3.33 5.73
C ALA A 15 7.46 4.07 4.61
N ALA A 16 8.55 4.76 4.96
CA ALA A 16 9.39 5.46 3.98
C ALA A 16 10.04 4.47 2.98
N ALA A 17 10.67 3.40 3.47
CA ALA A 17 11.28 2.38 2.62
C ALA A 17 10.23 1.70 1.73
N TRP A 18 9.05 1.40 2.29
CA TRP A 18 7.97 0.75 1.55
C TRP A 18 7.38 1.64 0.46
N SER A 19 7.16 2.93 0.75
CA SER A 19 6.77 3.91 -0.27
C SER A 19 7.81 3.98 -1.38
N LEU A 20 9.11 4.03 -1.05
CA LEU A 20 10.17 4.03 -2.05
C LEU A 20 10.16 2.74 -2.90
N CYS A 21 9.95 1.58 -2.30
CA CYS A 21 9.84 0.31 -3.02
C CYS A 21 8.67 0.30 -4.01
N ILE A 22 7.49 0.82 -3.62
CA ILE A 22 6.33 0.92 -4.50
C ILE A 22 6.65 1.81 -5.72
N LEU A 23 7.19 3.01 -5.47
CA LEU A 23 7.53 3.97 -6.53
C LEU A 23 8.65 3.45 -7.45
N ALA A 24 9.69 2.85 -6.88
CA ALA A 24 10.78 2.24 -7.63
C ALA A 24 10.29 1.02 -8.44
N GLY A 25 9.36 0.24 -7.90
CA GLY A 25 8.74 -0.89 -8.60
C GLY A 25 8.03 -0.44 -9.87
N VAL A 26 7.25 0.63 -9.83
CA VAL A 26 6.61 1.19 -11.03
C VAL A 26 7.64 1.72 -12.03
N ALA A 27 8.65 2.45 -11.58
CA ALA A 27 9.72 2.92 -12.45
C ALA A 27 10.45 1.76 -13.14
N TRP A 28 10.71 0.67 -12.41
CA TRP A 28 11.36 -0.53 -12.96
C TRP A 28 10.46 -1.28 -13.94
N LEU A 29 9.19 -1.51 -13.60
CA LEU A 29 8.22 -2.17 -14.48
C LEU A 29 8.06 -1.41 -15.79
N LYS A 30 7.88 -0.10 -15.74
CA LYS A 30 7.73 0.74 -16.95
C LYS A 30 9.04 0.94 -17.71
N GLY A 31 10.18 1.02 -17.01
CA GLY A 31 11.48 1.25 -17.62
C GLY A 31 12.09 0.01 -18.28
N THR A 32 11.80 -1.19 -17.78
CA THR A 32 12.41 -2.44 -18.27
C THR A 32 11.44 -3.36 -18.99
N VAL A 33 10.13 -3.22 -18.77
CA VAL A 33 9.07 -4.02 -19.40
C VAL A 33 9.33 -5.53 -19.25
N PRO A 34 9.54 -6.03 -18.01
CA PRO A 34 10.01 -7.38 -17.76
C PRO A 34 9.04 -8.47 -18.24
N GLU A 35 7.75 -8.14 -18.44
CA GLU A 35 6.75 -9.00 -19.05
C GLU A 35 7.13 -9.48 -20.46
N ARG A 36 7.99 -8.76 -21.19
CA ARG A 36 8.50 -9.21 -22.49
C ARG A 36 9.44 -10.41 -22.39
N THR A 37 10.05 -10.61 -21.22
CA THR A 37 11.09 -11.63 -21.00
C THR A 37 10.65 -12.74 -20.05
N SER A 38 9.58 -12.53 -19.29
CA SER A 38 9.07 -13.48 -18.29
C SER A 38 7.59 -13.78 -18.54
N PRO A 39 7.25 -15.00 -19.03
CA PRO A 39 5.85 -15.41 -19.23
C PRO A 39 5.02 -15.38 -17.96
N LEU A 40 5.63 -15.66 -16.81
CA LEU A 40 4.99 -15.56 -15.50
C LEU A 40 4.56 -14.11 -15.22
N LEU A 41 5.48 -13.15 -15.39
CA LEU A 41 5.16 -11.74 -15.15
C LEU A 41 4.11 -11.23 -16.14
N ALA A 42 4.17 -11.64 -17.41
CA ALA A 42 3.15 -11.31 -18.40
C ALA A 42 1.75 -11.81 -17.97
N THR A 43 1.69 -13.04 -17.45
CA THR A 43 0.43 -13.64 -16.97
C THR A 43 -0.12 -12.89 -15.76
N LEU A 44 0.73 -12.57 -14.79
CA LEU A 44 0.35 -11.83 -13.59
C LEU A 44 -0.08 -10.39 -13.92
N SER A 45 0.65 -9.70 -14.81
CA SER A 45 0.32 -8.33 -15.23
C SER A 45 -0.97 -8.23 -16.05
N ALA A 46 -1.37 -9.31 -16.73
CA ALA A 46 -2.61 -9.36 -17.49
C ALA A 46 -3.83 -9.74 -16.63
N SER A 47 -3.62 -10.12 -15.37
CA SER A 47 -4.68 -10.60 -14.47
C SER A 47 -5.19 -9.46 -13.58
N GLU A 48 -6.39 -8.96 -13.88
CA GLU A 48 -7.05 -7.92 -13.08
C GLU A 48 -7.26 -8.32 -11.61
N PRO A 49 -7.66 -9.57 -11.26
CA PRO A 49 -7.72 -9.98 -9.86
C PRO A 49 -6.35 -9.91 -9.16
N PHE A 50 -5.27 -10.24 -9.86
CA PHE A 50 -3.92 -10.15 -9.30
C PHE A 50 -3.50 -8.69 -9.12
N HIS A 51 -3.83 -7.81 -10.06
CA HIS A 51 -3.62 -6.37 -9.96
C HIS A 51 -4.30 -5.81 -8.71
N VAL A 52 -5.60 -6.05 -8.54
CA VAL A 52 -6.37 -5.57 -7.37
C VAL A 52 -5.78 -6.11 -6.06
N LEU A 53 -5.39 -7.39 -6.04
CA LEU A 53 -4.75 -8.00 -4.87
C LEU A 53 -3.40 -7.34 -4.56
N ALA A 54 -2.57 -7.07 -5.57
CA ALA A 54 -1.28 -6.43 -5.41
C ALA A 54 -1.44 -5.02 -4.81
N HIS A 55 -2.32 -4.19 -5.35
CA HIS A 55 -2.65 -2.88 -4.79
C HIS A 55 -3.15 -3.00 -3.34
N SER A 56 -4.07 -3.95 -3.10
CA SER A 56 -4.63 -4.17 -1.77
C SER A 56 -3.57 -4.50 -0.71
N VAL A 57 -2.59 -5.34 -1.06
CA VAL A 57 -1.49 -5.71 -0.17
C VAL A 57 -0.51 -4.54 0.01
N LEU A 58 -0.08 -3.91 -1.09
CA LEU A 58 0.91 -2.83 -1.05
C LEU A 58 0.41 -1.64 -0.23
N TYR A 59 -0.78 -1.15 -0.53
CA TYR A 59 -1.34 0.04 0.10
C TYR A 59 -2.00 -0.26 1.45
N GLY A 60 -2.57 -1.45 1.65
CA GLY A 60 -3.06 -1.89 2.96
C GLY A 60 -1.93 -1.98 4.00
N THR A 61 -0.78 -2.57 3.64
CA THR A 61 0.39 -2.64 4.53
C THR A 61 1.02 -1.27 4.79
N LEU A 62 1.04 -0.39 3.78
CA LEU A 62 1.47 0.99 3.93
C LEU A 62 0.56 1.75 4.91
N ALA A 63 -0.76 1.66 4.77
CA ALA A 63 -1.73 2.30 5.64
C ALA A 63 -1.63 1.80 7.09
N ALA A 64 -1.46 0.49 7.29
CA ALA A 64 -1.22 -0.06 8.62
C ALA A 64 0.04 0.53 9.25
N SER A 65 1.12 0.69 8.48
CA SER A 65 2.38 1.27 8.94
C SER A 65 2.24 2.76 9.29
N PHE A 66 1.56 3.54 8.45
CA PHE A 66 1.24 4.93 8.77
C PHE A 66 0.33 5.06 9.99
N LEU A 67 -0.62 4.14 10.20
CA LEU A 67 -1.45 4.14 11.40
C LEU A 67 -0.60 3.89 12.66
N ARG A 68 0.35 2.95 12.63
CA ARG A 68 1.26 2.71 13.76
C ARG A 68 2.20 3.88 14.02
N LEU A 69 2.61 4.61 12.99
CA LEU A 69 3.43 5.82 13.09
C LEU A 69 2.64 7.03 13.63
N LEU A 70 1.54 7.38 12.97
CA LEU A 70 0.82 8.65 13.16
C LEU A 70 -0.28 8.57 14.22
N ARG A 71 -0.78 7.36 14.51
CA ARG A 71 -1.89 7.11 15.46
C ARG A 71 -3.17 7.87 15.13
N ARG A 72 -3.32 8.29 13.86
CA ARG A 72 -4.45 9.05 13.35
C ARG A 72 -5.00 8.36 12.11
N PRO A 73 -6.12 7.61 12.21
CA PRO A 73 -6.70 6.82 11.12
C PRO A 73 -6.84 7.60 9.81
N THR A 74 -7.47 8.77 9.87
CA THR A 74 -7.70 9.62 8.70
C THR A 74 -6.40 10.05 8.04
N ILE A 75 -5.40 10.46 8.83
CA ILE A 75 -4.10 10.90 8.27
C ILE A 75 -3.35 9.70 7.68
N ALA A 76 -3.46 8.51 8.26
CA ALA A 76 -2.86 7.30 7.70
C ALA A 76 -3.44 6.93 6.33
N VAL A 77 -4.77 7.00 6.18
CA VAL A 77 -5.44 6.78 4.89
C VAL A 77 -5.01 7.86 3.89
N LEU A 78 -5.09 9.13 4.24
CA LEU A 78 -4.70 10.23 3.35
C LEU A 78 -3.24 10.16 2.91
N SER A 79 -2.33 9.78 3.82
CA SER A 79 -0.91 9.61 3.50
C SER A 79 -0.69 8.44 2.53
N THR A 80 -1.46 7.37 2.67
CA THR A 80 -1.41 6.21 1.77
C THR A 80 -1.92 6.58 0.38
N VAL A 81 -3.09 7.23 0.30
CA VAL A 81 -3.68 7.71 -0.97
C VAL A 81 -2.77 8.71 -1.65
N LEU A 82 -2.06 9.56 -0.90
CA LEU A 82 -1.07 10.47 -1.47
C LEU A 82 0.08 9.71 -2.15
N VAL A 83 0.58 8.63 -1.55
CA VAL A 83 1.61 7.78 -2.17
C VAL A 83 1.07 7.11 -3.43
N GLY A 84 -0.16 6.59 -3.39
CA GLY A 84 -0.84 6.02 -4.58
C GLY A 84 -0.98 7.05 -5.70
N ALA A 85 -1.39 8.28 -5.39
CA ALA A 85 -1.51 9.36 -6.37
C ALA A 85 -0.16 9.73 -7.00
N VAL A 86 0.92 9.70 -6.22
CA VAL A 86 2.28 9.91 -6.76
C VAL A 86 2.67 8.73 -7.66
N GLN A 87 2.37 7.50 -7.27
CA GLN A 87 2.66 6.32 -8.08
C GLN A 87 1.90 6.33 -9.42
N GLU A 88 0.60 6.62 -9.42
CA GLU A 88 -0.20 6.74 -10.65
C GLU A 88 0.32 7.87 -11.54
N LYS A 89 0.68 9.01 -10.94
CA LYS A 89 1.26 10.12 -11.69
C LYS A 89 2.58 9.73 -12.36
N LEU A 90 3.45 8.96 -11.70
CA LEU A 90 4.66 8.43 -12.31
C LEU A 90 4.34 7.49 -13.47
N GLN A 91 3.39 6.58 -13.29
CA GLN A 91 2.95 5.65 -14.33
C GLN A 91 2.46 6.38 -15.58
N VAL A 92 1.64 7.42 -15.40
CA VAL A 92 1.11 8.25 -16.49
C VAL A 92 2.23 9.02 -17.22
N ILE A 93 3.21 9.57 -16.49
CA ILE A 93 4.39 10.23 -17.07
C ILE A 93 5.18 9.25 -17.93
N PHE A 94 5.46 8.05 -17.42
CA PHE A 94 6.18 7.02 -18.18
C PHE A 94 5.39 6.53 -19.41
N ALA A 95 4.05 6.53 -19.32
CA ALA A 95 3.18 6.14 -20.43
C ALA A 95 2.99 7.25 -21.48
N GLY A 96 3.44 8.49 -21.21
CA GLY A 96 3.31 9.63 -22.13
C GLY A 96 1.86 10.03 -22.42
N ARG A 97 0.93 9.78 -21.49
CA ARG A 97 -0.50 10.10 -21.62
C ARG A 97 -1.02 10.91 -20.45
N GLY A 98 -2.32 11.23 -20.44
CA GLY A 98 -3.02 11.81 -19.29
C GLY A 98 -3.58 10.74 -18.35
N MET A 99 -3.98 11.18 -17.15
CA MET A 99 -4.72 10.36 -16.17
C MET A 99 -6.11 10.04 -16.73
N GLY A 100 -6.54 8.79 -16.66
CA GLY A 100 -7.82 8.30 -17.16
C GLY A 100 -8.54 7.42 -16.13
N GLU A 101 -9.56 6.70 -16.61
CA GLU A 101 -10.36 5.79 -15.80
C GLU A 101 -9.53 4.70 -15.08
N PRO A 102 -8.50 4.08 -15.69
CA PRO A 102 -7.69 3.07 -15.00
C PRO A 102 -6.98 3.61 -13.76
N GLU A 103 -6.38 4.80 -13.84
CA GLU A 103 -5.69 5.41 -12.70
C GLU A 103 -6.67 5.77 -11.56
N LEU A 104 -7.89 6.19 -11.92
CA LEU A 104 -8.93 6.49 -10.93
C LEU A 104 -9.42 5.23 -10.24
N PHE A 105 -9.56 4.14 -10.99
CA PHE A 105 -9.90 2.84 -10.43
C PHE A 105 -8.82 2.36 -9.44
N ASP A 106 -7.55 2.42 -9.82
CA ASP A 106 -6.43 2.03 -8.96
C ASP A 106 -6.39 2.84 -7.66
N LEU A 107 -6.58 4.16 -7.73
CA LEU A 107 -6.68 5.00 -6.53
C LEU A 107 -7.88 4.65 -5.64
N ALA A 108 -9.01 4.24 -6.23
CA ALA A 108 -10.16 3.78 -5.48
C ALA A 108 -9.85 2.48 -4.73
N VAL A 109 -9.16 1.54 -5.39
CA VAL A 109 -8.68 0.29 -4.78
C VAL A 109 -7.71 0.58 -3.64
N ASP A 110 -6.74 1.48 -3.84
CA ASP A 110 -5.77 1.87 -2.81
C ASP A 110 -6.44 2.49 -1.59
N CYS A 111 -7.43 3.37 -1.80
CA CYS A 111 -8.21 3.98 -0.75
C CYS A 111 -9.01 2.94 0.04
N ALA A 112 -9.70 2.02 -0.67
CA ALA A 112 -10.46 0.95 -0.05
C ALA A 112 -9.55 0.03 0.79
N ALA A 113 -8.40 -0.36 0.24
CA ALA A 113 -7.40 -1.18 0.93
C ALA A 113 -6.86 -0.48 2.19
N ALA A 114 -6.56 0.81 2.10
CA ALA A 114 -6.12 1.61 3.23
C ALA A 114 -7.18 1.68 4.35
N MET A 115 -8.44 1.92 3.98
CA MET A 115 -9.56 1.93 4.93
C MET A 115 -9.72 0.57 5.62
N ILE A 116 -9.74 -0.52 4.85
CA ILE A 116 -9.88 -1.88 5.38
C ILE A 116 -8.74 -2.19 6.36
N ALA A 117 -7.49 -1.90 5.99
CA ALA A 117 -6.34 -2.16 6.84
C ALA A 117 -6.37 -1.37 8.16
N VAL A 118 -6.79 -0.09 8.10
CA VAL A 118 -6.96 0.76 9.29
C VAL A 118 -8.07 0.24 10.20
N LEU A 119 -9.22 -0.14 9.62
CA LEU A 119 -10.33 -0.73 10.38
C LEU A 119 -9.94 -2.08 11.00
N ALA A 120 -9.25 -2.93 10.26
CA ALA A 120 -8.75 -4.21 10.75
C ALA A 120 -7.78 -4.01 11.92
N CYS A 121 -6.85 -3.04 11.82
CA CYS A 121 -5.96 -2.68 12.92
C CYS A 121 -6.74 -2.20 14.15
N ALA A 122 -7.69 -1.29 13.97
CA ALA A 122 -8.51 -0.78 15.06
C ALA A 122 -9.34 -1.88 15.74
N TRP A 123 -9.84 -2.83 14.97
CA TRP A 123 -10.57 -3.99 15.49
C TRP A 123 -9.67 -4.95 16.26
N MET A 124 -8.47 -5.24 15.75
CA MET A 124 -7.48 -6.06 16.45
C MET A 124 -7.04 -5.42 17.77
N ASP A 125 -6.84 -4.09 17.79
CA ASP A 125 -6.45 -3.35 18.99
C ASP A 125 -7.57 -3.29 20.06
N ARG A 126 -8.83 -3.52 19.67
CA ARG A 126 -9.99 -3.57 20.59
C ARG A 126 -10.22 -4.93 21.22
N ARG A 127 -9.63 -6.01 20.70
CA ARG A 127 -9.83 -7.36 21.24
C ARG A 127 -9.10 -7.48 22.58
N PRO A 128 -9.80 -7.69 23.71
CA PRO A 128 -9.13 -7.97 24.97
C PRO A 128 -8.32 -9.25 24.84
N VAL A 129 -7.11 -9.28 25.38
CA VAL A 129 -6.26 -10.47 25.44
C VAL A 129 -6.87 -11.42 26.48
N THR A 130 -7.95 -12.09 26.14
CA THR A 130 -8.69 -12.98 27.07
C THR A 130 -8.21 -14.44 27.05
N ASP A 131 -7.14 -14.78 26.33
CA ASP A 131 -6.69 -16.18 26.15
C ASP A 131 -5.28 -16.50 26.68
N GLN A 132 -4.75 -15.77 27.68
CA GLN A 132 -3.47 -16.14 28.33
C GLN A 132 -3.62 -16.63 29.78
N ALA A 133 -4.81 -17.04 30.19
CA ALA A 133 -5.05 -17.59 31.52
C ALA A 133 -6.01 -18.79 31.49
N ARG A 134 -5.62 -19.87 30.78
CA ARG A 134 -6.04 -21.24 31.10
C ARG A 134 -4.91 -22.21 30.77
#